data_AF-A0A1I4MQ40-F1
#
_entry.id   AF-A0A1I4MQ40-F1
#
_cell.length_a   1.000
_cell.length_b   1.000
_cell.length_c   1.000
_cell.angle_alpha   90.00
_cell.angle_beta   90.00
_cell.angle_gamma   90.00
#
_symmetry.space_group_name_H-M   'P 1'
#
loop_
_entity.id
_entity.type
_entity.pdbx_description
1 polymer ?
#
loop_
_entity_poly.entity_id
_entity_poly.type
_entity_poly.pdbx_seq_one_letter_code
_entity_poly.pdbx_strand_id
1 'polypeptide(L)' 'LLRPERIGVKLSEEFQLHPEQSTDAIVVHHPEATYFNAGGGRA' A
#
# COMPACT_ATOMS: atom_id res chain seq x y z
N LEU A 1 -9.96 -1.96 9.29
CA LEU A 1 -8.98 -1.12 8.56
C LEU A 1 -9.05 0.33 9.05
N LEU A 2 -8.09 1.18 8.66
CA LEU A 2 -7.88 2.54 9.18
C LEU A 2 -8.92 3.60 8.77
N ARG A 3 -9.88 3.31 7.88
CA ARG A 3 -10.89 4.29 7.39
C ARG A 3 -10.23 5.59 6.88
N PRO A 4 -9.52 5.52 5.75
CA PRO A 4 -8.75 6.65 5.19
C PRO A 4 -9.62 7.86 4.83
N GLU A 5 -10.93 7.69 4.67
CA GLU A 5 -11.88 8.75 4.34
C GLU A 5 -11.92 9.85 5.42
N ARG A 6 -11.57 9.50 6.66
CA ARG A 6 -11.46 10.44 7.79
C ARG A 6 -10.39 11.51 7.60
N ILE A 7 -9.42 11.25 6.71
CA ILE A 7 -8.36 12.19 6.33
C ILE A 7 -8.49 12.63 4.86
N GLY A 8 -9.66 12.39 4.24
CA GLY A 8 -9.93 12.80 2.87
C GLY A 8 -9.31 11.91 1.78
N VAL A 9 -8.74 10.75 2.15
CA VAL A 9 -8.18 9.78 1.18
C VAL A 9 -9.23 8.71 0.86
N LYS A 10 -9.37 8.36 -0.42
CA LYS A 10 -10.30 7.33 -0.90
C LYS A 10 -9.65 6.44 -1.95
N LEU A 11 -10.17 5.24 -2.13
CA LEU A 11 -9.80 4.32 -3.20
C LEU A 11 -10.80 4.45 -4.35
N SER A 12 -10.33 4.58 -5.60
CA SER A 12 -11.21 4.54 -6.78
C SER A 12 -11.64 3.12 -7.13
N GLU A 13 -12.57 3.03 -8.08
CA GLU A 13 -12.97 1.75 -8.69
C GLU A 13 -11.80 1.05 -9.38
N GLU A 14 -10.84 1.82 -9.91
CA GLU A 14 -9.59 1.33 -10.51
C GLU A 14 -8.47 1.11 -9.49
N PHE A 15 -8.80 1.09 -8.19
CA PHE A 15 -7.86 0.84 -7.09
C PHE A 15 -6.74 1.88 -6.94
N GLN A 16 -6.94 3.11 -7.42
CA GLN A 16 -6.00 4.22 -7.22
C GLN A 16 -6.34 5.00 -5.96
N LEU A 17 -5.34 5.59 -5.32
CA LEU A 17 -5.55 6.51 -4.22
C LEU A 17 -5.96 7.88 -4.76
N HIS A 18 -6.97 8.51 -4.16
CA HIS A 18 -7.33 9.90 -4.40
C HIS A 18 -7.24 10.73 -3.12
N PRO A 19 -6.54 11.89 -3.15
CA PRO A 19 -5.78 12.43 -4.29
C PRO A 19 -4.56 11.57 -4.65
N GLU A 20 -4.07 11.68 -5.89
CA GLU A 20 -2.96 10.86 -6.42
C GLU A 20 -1.67 11.00 -5.59
N GLN A 21 -1.47 12.14 -4.93
CA GLN A 21 -0.34 12.39 -4.03
C GLN A 21 -0.51 11.77 -2.64
N SER A 22 -1.24 10.66 -2.55
CA SER A 22 -1.40 9.88 -1.32
C SER A 22 -0.46 8.67 -1.31
N THR A 23 -0.20 8.11 -0.15
CA THR A 23 0.60 6.87 0.00
C THR A 23 -0.06 5.99 1.04
N ASP A 24 -0.16 4.69 0.76
CA ASP A 24 -0.53 3.66 1.72
C ASP A 24 0.67 2.74 2.02
N ALA A 25 0.59 2.03 3.14
CA ALA A 25 1.64 1.11 3.56
C ALA A 25 1.07 0.09 4.54
N ILE A 26 1.74 -1.07 4.61
CA ILE A 26 1.57 -2.05 5.69
C ILE A 26 2.81 -1.97 6.58
N VAL A 27 2.61 -1.85 7.88
CA VAL A 27 3.70 -1.80 8.87
C VAL A 27 3.90 -3.19 9.47
N VAL A 28 5.12 -3.70 9.40
CA VAL A 28 5.52 -5.00 9.97
C VAL A 28 6.69 -4.78 10.93
N HIS A 29 6.54 -5.22 12.18
CA HIS A 29 7.52 -4.98 13.24
C HIS A 29 8.59 -6.08 13.38
N HIS A 30 8.51 -7.18 12.63
CA HIS A 30 9.45 -8.28 12.77
C HIS A 30 10.87 -7.82 12.45
N PRO A 31 11.89 -8.12 13.29
CA PRO A 31 13.25 -7.60 13.13
C PRO A 31 13.93 -8.05 11.83
N GLU A 32 13.48 -9.17 11.25
CA GLU A 32 14.01 -9.70 9.99
C GLU A 32 13.12 -9.38 8.78
N ALA A 33 12.09 -8.54 8.93
CA ALA A 33 11.23 -8.17 7.81
C ALA A 33 12.03 -7.39 6.74
N THR A 34 11.97 -7.85 5.49
CA THR A 34 12.63 -7.22 4.35
C THR A 34 11.73 -7.24 3.11
N TYR A 35 11.99 -6.33 2.17
CA TYR A 35 11.32 -6.29 0.88
C TYR A 35 11.83 -7.41 -0.03
N PHE A 36 10.94 -7.96 -0.86
CA PHE A 36 11.29 -8.93 -1.88
C PHE A 36 10.35 -8.80 -3.10
N ASN A 37 10.80 -9.28 -4.25
CA ASN A 37 9.98 -9.34 -5.46
C ASN A 37 9.27 -10.70 -5.53
N ALA A 38 7.93 -10.69 -5.47
CA ALA A 38 7.14 -11.92 -5.58
C ALA A 38 7.17 -12.54 -7.00
N GLY A 39 7.39 -11.71 -8.03
CA GLY A 39 7.34 -12.10 -9.44
C GLY A 39 8.68 -12.57 -10.04
N GLY A 40 9.67 -12.96 -9.23
CA GLY A 40 10.98 -13.43 -9.68
C GLY A 40 10.96 -14.80 -10.39
N GLY A 41 10.10 -14.96 -11.40
CA GLY A 41 10.19 -16.04 -12.36
C GLY A 41 11.28 -15.72 -13.39
N ARG A 42 12.38 -16.48 -13.33
CA ARG A 42 13.45 -16.69 -14.33
C ARG A 42 13.47 -15.75 -15.55
N ALA A 43 14.58 -15.03 -15.69
CA ALA A 43 15.13 -14.71 -17.01
C ALA A 43 15.37 -16.00 -17.82
#